data_AF-A0A9N9QMT1-F1
#
_entry.id   AF-A0A9N9QMT1-F1
#
_cell.length_a   1.000
_cell.length_b   1.000
_cell.length_c   1.000
_cell.angle_alpha   90.00
_cell.angle_beta   90.00
_cell.angle_gamma   90.00
#
_symmetry.space_group_name_H-M   'P 1'
#
loop_
_entity.id
_entity.type
_entity.pdbx_description
1 polymer ?
#
loop_
_entity_poly.entity_id
_entity_poly.type
_entity_poly.pdbx_seq_one_letter_code
_entity_poly.pdbx_strand_id
1 'polypeptide(L)'
;MRMTTVAVASTGIAANLLIGGKTVHKTFRLPLNLADRTVAGWPLEHGTSRYLRNVALVVWDEAPMTPRLAVDAIDRYFRKLMDNRGG
;
A
#
# COMPACT_ATOMS: atom_id res chain seq x y z
N MET A 1 8.09 -3.55 -22.02
CA MET A 1 7.97 -2.84 -20.73
C MET A 1 7.35 -3.81 -19.72
N ARG A 2 8.03 -4.16 -18.63
CA ARG A 2 7.46 -5.06 -17.59
C ARG A 2 6.64 -4.22 -16.63
N MET A 3 5.33 -4.48 -16.53
CA MET A 3 4.47 -3.83 -15.55
C MET A 3 4.71 -4.46 -14.17
N THR A 4 5.13 -3.66 -13.20
CA THR A 4 5.34 -4.10 -11.82
C THR A 4 4.00 -4.21 -11.10
N THR A 5 3.69 -5.39 -10.58
CA THR A 5 2.46 -5.67 -9.80
C THR A 5 2.84 -6.02 -8.37
N VAL A 6 2.06 -5.55 -7.40
CA VAL A 6 2.20 -5.93 -5.98
C VAL A 6 0.95 -6.67 -5.55
N ALA A 7 1.11 -7.84 -4.93
CA ALA A 7 0.02 -8.59 -4.32
C ALA A 7 0.02 -8.35 -2.80
N VAL A 8 -1.15 -7.98 -2.25
CA VAL A 8 -1.36 -7.78 -0.81
C VAL A 8 -2.57 -8.52 -0.30
N ALA A 9 -2.57 -8.86 0.99
CA ALA A 9 -3.75 -9.34 1.69
C ALA A 9 -3.84 -8.76 3.11
N SER A 10 -5.03 -8.82 3.72
CA SER A 10 -5.25 -8.29 5.07
C SER A 10 -4.52 -9.14 6.13
N THR A 11 -4.59 -10.46 6.00
CA THR A 11 -3.95 -11.42 6.91
C THR A 11 -2.64 -12.00 6.38
N GLY A 12 -1.78 -12.47 7.29
CA GLY A 12 -0.51 -13.13 6.93
C GLY A 12 -0.70 -14.45 6.20
N ILE A 13 -1.74 -15.22 6.55
CA ILE A 13 -2.04 -16.51 5.92
C ILE A 13 -2.47 -16.30 4.47
N ALA A 14 -3.40 -15.38 4.21
CA ALA A 14 -3.82 -15.07 2.83
C ALA A 14 -2.67 -14.49 2.00
N ALA A 15 -1.86 -13.60 2.57
CA ALA A 15 -0.70 -13.05 1.88
C ALA A 15 0.32 -14.13 1.48
N ASN A 16 0.48 -15.17 2.29
CA ASN A 16 1.39 -16.29 2.01
C ASN A 16 0.89 -17.18 0.85
N LEU A 17 -0.41 -17.17 0.55
CA LEU A 17 -0.98 -17.92 -0.58
C LEU A 17 -0.79 -17.18 -1.93
N LEU A 18 -0.53 -15.86 -1.90
CA LEU A 18 -0.23 -15.08 -3.08
C LEU A 18 1.25 -15.19 -3.44
N ILE A 19 1.57 -15.36 -4.72
CA ILE A 19 2.96 -15.38 -5.20
C ILE A 19 3.62 -14.03 -4.89
N GLY A 20 4.61 -14.05 -3.98
CA GLY A 20 5.30 -12.84 -3.51
C GLY A 20 4.42 -11.91 -2.66
N GLY A 21 3.30 -12.40 -2.15
CA GLY A 21 2.35 -11.63 -1.38
C GLY A 21 2.91 -11.13 -0.05
N LYS A 22 2.38 -9.98 0.38
CA LYS A 22 2.72 -9.35 1.66
C LYS A 22 1.45 -8.82 2.32
N THR A 23 1.46 -8.68 3.63
CA THR A 23 0.32 -8.05 4.30
C THR A 23 0.22 -6.58 3.93
N VAL A 24 -1.01 -6.06 3.84
CA VAL A 24 -1.30 -4.63 3.64
C VAL A 24 -0.52 -3.77 4.64
N HIS A 25 -0.52 -4.19 5.90
CA HIS A 25 0.19 -3.52 7.00
C HIS A 25 1.69 -3.37 6.73
N LYS A 26 2.36 -4.43 6.27
CA LYS A 26 3.80 -4.40 5.98
C LYS A 26 4.11 -3.60 4.72
N THR A 27 3.31 -3.77 3.66
CA THR A 27 3.54 -3.13 2.36
C THR A 27 3.41 -1.62 2.45
N PHE A 28 2.34 -1.14 3.09
CA PHE A 28 2.01 0.28 3.18
C PHE A 28 2.35 0.89 4.53
N ARG A 29 3.08 0.20 5.41
CA ARG A 29 3.42 0.68 6.77
C ARG A 29 2.19 1.27 7.47
N LEU A 30 1.08 0.53 7.43
CA LEU A 30 -0.19 1.01 7.93
C LEU A 30 -0.13 1.18 9.46
N PRO A 31 -0.45 2.36 10.02
CA PRO A 31 -0.50 2.55 11.47
C PRO A 31 -1.59 1.68 12.11
N LEU A 32 -1.32 1.11 13.28
CA LEU A 32 -2.31 0.34 14.04
C LEU A 32 -3.46 1.23 14.54
N ASN A 33 -3.15 2.47 14.90
CA ASN A 33 -4.13 3.46 15.31
C ASN A 33 -4.55 4.30 14.08
N LEU A 34 -5.74 4.01 13.55
CA LEU A 34 -6.31 4.70 12.40
C LEU A 34 -7.29 5.79 12.86
N ALA A 35 -7.21 6.95 12.24
CA ALA A 35 -8.11 8.07 12.41
C ALA A 35 -8.40 8.73 11.06
N ASP A 36 -9.38 9.62 11.02
CA ASP A 36 -9.88 10.22 9.77
C ASP A 36 -8.83 10.96 8.95
N ARG A 37 -7.70 11.38 9.53
CA ARG A 37 -6.62 12.09 8.82
C ARG A 37 -5.32 11.30 8.74
N THR A 38 -5.33 10.03 9.16
CA THR A 38 -4.14 9.17 9.08
C THR A 38 -3.69 9.05 7.62
N VAL A 39 -2.38 9.13 7.41
CA VAL A 39 -1.75 8.86 6.12
C VAL A 39 -0.82 7.67 6.34
N ALA A 40 -1.00 6.63 5.53
CA ALA A 40 -0.15 5.46 5.57
C ALA A 40 1.18 5.73 4.85
N GLY A 41 2.04 4.71 4.79
CA GLY A 41 3.14 4.65 3.85
C GLY A 41 4.52 4.90 4.44
N TRP A 42 5.49 4.75 3.56
CA TRP A 42 6.90 5.05 3.84
C TRP A 42 7.18 6.53 3.57
N PRO A 43 8.25 7.12 4.15
CA PRO A 43 8.75 8.42 3.72
C PRO A 43 8.95 8.45 2.20
N LEU A 44 8.65 9.57 1.52
CA LEU A 44 8.60 9.61 0.05
C LEU A 44 9.96 9.35 -0.60
N GLU A 45 11.04 9.73 0.08
CA GLU A 45 12.44 9.51 -0.28
C GLU A 45 12.90 8.05 -0.09
N HIS A 46 12.13 7.23 0.64
CA HIS A 46 12.47 5.85 0.93
C HIS A 46 12.45 4.96 -0.32
N GLY A 47 13.31 3.94 -0.37
CA GLY A 47 13.40 3.02 -1.51
C GLY A 47 12.07 2.33 -1.84
N THR A 48 11.29 1.95 -0.83
CA THR A 48 9.95 1.37 -1.01
C THR A 48 8.98 2.35 -1.68
N SER A 49 9.00 3.63 -1.33
CA SER A 49 8.17 4.65 -1.99
C SER A 49 8.56 4.78 -3.48
N ARG A 50 9.86 4.83 -3.78
CA ARG A 50 10.36 4.83 -5.18
C ARG A 50 9.94 3.59 -5.95
N TYR A 51 9.96 2.42 -5.31
CA TYR A 51 9.46 1.18 -5.90
C TYR A 51 7.95 1.26 -6.16
N LEU A 52 7.16 1.65 -5.16
CA LEU A 52 5.69 1.74 -5.25
C LEU A 52 5.23 2.78 -6.28
N ARG A 53 6.00 3.86 -6.51
CA ARG A 53 5.71 4.84 -7.57
C ARG A 53 5.76 4.23 -8.98
N ASN A 54 6.51 3.14 -9.16
CA ASN A 54 6.62 2.43 -10.43
C ASN A 54 5.70 1.19 -10.51
N VAL A 55 4.88 0.93 -9.49
CA VAL A 55 3.91 -0.16 -9.49
C VAL A 55 2.69 0.25 -10.32
N ALA A 56 2.34 -0.55 -11.31
CA ALA A 56 1.20 -0.30 -12.19
C ALA A 56 -0.11 -0.84 -11.60
N LEU A 57 -0.03 -1.89 -10.77
CA LEU A 57 -1.19 -2.57 -10.22
C LEU A 57 -0.92 -3.09 -8.79
N VAL A 58 -1.87 -2.84 -7.89
CA VAL A 58 -1.95 -3.50 -6.59
C VAL A 58 -3.13 -4.46 -6.63
N VAL A 59 -2.85 -5.76 -6.47
CA VAL A 59 -3.87 -6.79 -6.30
C VAL A 59 -4.08 -6.98 -4.81
N TRP A 60 -5.31 -6.77 -4.34
CA TRP A 60 -5.64 -6.79 -2.93
C TRP A 60 -6.63 -7.92 -2.63
N ASP A 61 -6.13 -9.03 -2.11
CA ASP A 61 -6.94 -10.13 -1.60
C ASP A 61 -7.49 -9.80 -0.21
N GLU A 62 -8.71 -10.26 0.10
CA GLU A 62 -9.41 -9.87 1.33
C GLU A 62 -9.67 -8.36 1.47
N ALA A 63 -9.73 -7.61 0.37
CA ALA A 63 -10.04 -6.19 0.39
C ALA A 63 -11.32 -5.83 1.18
N PRO A 64 -12.44 -6.61 1.10
CA PRO A 64 -13.64 -6.34 1.89
C PRO A 64 -13.45 -6.45 3.41
N MET A 65 -12.42 -7.17 3.86
CA MET A 65 -12.10 -7.30 5.29
C MET A 65 -11.23 -6.14 5.81
N THR A 66 -10.77 -5.26 4.92
CA THR A 66 -9.98 -4.10 5.32
C THR A 66 -10.89 -2.98 5.83
N PRO A 67 -10.63 -2.39 7.01
CA PRO A 67 -11.37 -1.23 7.49
C PRO A 67 -11.30 -0.06 6.51
N ARG A 68 -12.42 0.65 6.32
CA ARG A 68 -12.47 1.84 5.44
C ARG A 68 -11.35 2.85 5.73
N LEU A 69 -11.07 3.15 7.00
CA LEU A 69 -10.02 4.08 7.39
C LEU A 69 -8.62 3.67 6.91
N ALA A 70 -8.36 2.37 6.78
CA ALA A 70 -7.10 1.87 6.25
C ALA A 70 -6.99 2.13 4.74
N VAL A 71 -8.07 1.88 4.00
CA VAL A 71 -8.17 2.17 2.56
C VAL A 71 -7.98 3.67 2.32
N ASP A 72 -8.65 4.52 3.09
CA ASP A 72 -8.54 5.99 2.98
C ASP A 72 -7.10 6.48 3.31
N ALA A 73 -6.45 5.88 4.31
CA ALA A 73 -5.06 6.22 4.66
C ALA A 73 -4.06 5.83 3.56
N ILE A 74 -4.30 4.70 2.88
CA ILE A 74 -3.49 4.21 1.75
C ILE A 74 -3.75 5.04 0.49
N ASP A 75 -5.01 5.41 0.21
CA ASP A 75 -5.35 6.32 -0.90
C ASP A 75 -4.63 7.66 -0.77
N ARG A 76 -4.65 8.27 0.44
CA ARG A 76 -3.89 9.51 0.71
C ARG A 76 -2.40 9.33 0.48
N TYR A 77 -1.84 8.18 0.84
CA TYR A 77 -0.44 7.88 0.59
C TYR A 77 -0.15 7.81 -0.91
N PHE A 78 -0.96 7.09 -1.69
CA PHE A 78 -0.79 7.03 -3.14
C PHE A 78 -0.92 8.40 -3.80
N ARG A 79 -1.88 9.24 -3.38
CA ARG A 79 -2.00 10.61 -3.88
C ARG A 79 -0.73 11.42 -3.64
N LYS A 80 -0.16 11.35 -2.43
CA LYS A 80 1.13 12.00 -2.14
C LYS A 80 2.29 11.41 -2.92
N LEU A 81 2.29 10.09 -3.09
CA LEU A 81 3.35 9.38 -3.80
C LEU A 81 3.37 9.73 -5.29
N MET A 82 2.20 9.93 -5.89
CA MET A 82 2.03 10.24 -7.31
C MET A 82 2.01 11.75 -7.60
N ASP A 83 2.03 12.60 -6.58
CA ASP A 83 2.11 14.04 -6.79
C ASP A 83 3.50 14.40 -7.37
N ASN A 84 3.49 14.91 -8.61
CA ASN A 84 4.68 15.30 -9.36
C ASN A 84 5.10 16.76 -9.08
N ARG A 85 4.45 17.46 -8.14
CA ARG A 85 4.73 18.88 -7.82
C ARG A 85 5.88 19.11 -6.83
N GLY A 86 6.73 18.11 -6.59
CA GLY A 86 7.81 18.16 -5.62
C GLY A 86 9.17 17.77 -6.21
N GLY A 87 9.56 18.40 -7.31
CA GLY A 87 10.90 18.32 -7.92
C GLY A 87 11.30 19.69 -8.45
#